data_AF-A1TMS2-F1
#
_entry.id   AF-A1TMS2-F1
#
_cell.length_a   1.000
_cell.length_b   1.000
_cell.length_c   1.000
_cell.angle_alpha   90.00
_cell.angle_beta   90.00
_cell.angle_gamma   90.00
#
_symmetry.space_group_name_H-M   'P 1'
#
loop_
_entity.id
_entity.type
_entity.pdbx_description
1 polymer ?
#
loop_
_entity_poly.entity_id
_entity_poly.type
_entity_poly.pdbx_seq_one_letter_code
_entity_poly.pdbx_strand_id
1 'polypeptide(L)' 'MKSPTKGRPRLTFADLARVRCMVCDKDKTAEGARPFRAHHVCADCVRQVNQRAAARADAPAPPG' A
#
# COMPACT_ATOMS: atom_id res chain seq x y z
N MET A 1 -10.68 -10.18 42.55
CA MET A 1 -9.84 -10.55 41.38
C MET A 1 -9.79 -9.34 40.44
N LYS A 2 -8.61 -8.79 40.14
CA LYS A 2 -8.44 -7.60 39.28
C LYS A 2 -8.53 -8.03 37.80
N SER A 3 -9.45 -7.45 37.05
CA SER A 3 -9.64 -7.71 35.61
C SER A 3 -8.37 -7.37 34.81
N PRO A 4 -7.81 -8.29 34.00
CA PRO A 4 -6.50 -8.13 33.36
C PRO A 4 -6.51 -7.34 32.03
N THR A 5 -7.50 -6.47 31.81
CA THR A 5 -7.68 -5.77 30.52
C THR A 5 -7.36 -4.27 30.56
N LYS A 6 -6.58 -3.81 31.55
CA LYS A 6 -6.10 -2.43 31.60
C LYS A 6 -4.83 -2.30 30.76
N GLY A 7 -5.00 -2.00 29.46
CA GLY A 7 -3.87 -1.54 28.63
C GLY A 7 -3.68 -2.18 27.26
N ARG A 8 -4.57 -3.08 26.80
CA ARG A 8 -4.51 -3.53 25.40
C ARG A 8 -5.09 -2.43 24.50
N PRO A 9 -4.32 -1.86 23.56
CA PRO A 9 -4.90 -0.97 22.57
C PRO A 9 -6.00 -1.73 21.84
N ARG A 10 -7.20 -1.15 21.77
CA ARG A 10 -8.30 -1.69 20.97
C ARG A 10 -7.84 -1.63 19.51
N LEU A 11 -7.45 -2.76 18.95
CA LEU A 11 -7.25 -2.90 17.51
C LEU A 11 -8.56 -2.48 16.83
N THR A 12 -8.51 -1.38 16.09
CA THR A 12 -9.67 -0.93 15.33
C THR A 12 -9.76 -1.73 14.03
N PHE A 13 -10.93 -1.79 13.38
CA PHE A 13 -11.04 -2.39 12.05
C PHE A 13 -10.06 -1.78 11.04
N ALA A 14 -9.68 -0.51 11.23
CA ALA A 14 -8.65 0.15 10.44
C ALA A 14 -7.23 -0.42 10.67
N ASP A 15 -6.96 -0.98 11.86
CA ASP A 15 -5.71 -1.68 12.16
C ASP A 15 -5.66 -3.10 11.57
N LEU A 16 -6.82 -3.73 11.37
CA LEU A 16 -6.94 -5.07 10.78
C LEU A 16 -6.68 -5.07 9.28
N ALA A 17 -7.02 -3.98 8.59
CA ALA A 17 -6.77 -3.83 7.16
C ALA A 17 -5.39 -3.18 6.93
N ARG A 18 -4.31 -3.79 7.40
CA ARG A 18 -2.94 -3.39 7.07
C ARG A 18 -2.37 -4.29 5.98
N VAL A 19 -1.65 -3.69 5.03
CA VAL A 19 -0.97 -4.39 3.94
C VAL A 19 0.51 -4.03 3.95
N ARG A 20 1.36 -5.03 3.70
CA ARG A 20 2.79 -4.81 3.51
C ARG A 20 3.05 -4.43 2.06
N CYS A 21 3.55 -3.22 1.86
CA CYS A 21 3.86 -2.73 0.51
C CYS A 21 5.07 -3.47 -0.06
N MET A 22 4.94 -4.08 -1.24
CA MET A 22 6.05 -4.76 -1.92
C MET A 22 7.21 -3.82 -2.29
N VAL A 23 6.94 -2.52 -2.49
CA VAL A 23 7.93 -1.56 -3.01
C VAL A 23 8.78 -0.96 -1.89
N CYS A 24 8.14 -0.54 -0.78
CA CYS A 24 8.83 0.12 0.32
C CYS A 24 8.97 -0.76 1.57
N ASP A 25 8.43 -1.98 1.52
CA ASP A 25 8.45 -3.00 2.58
C ASP A 25 7.89 -2.55 3.94
N LYS A 26 7.06 -1.50 3.93
CA LYS A 26 6.40 -0.97 5.11
C LYS A 26 4.95 -1.44 5.21
N ASP A 27 4.51 -1.73 6.43
CA ASP A 27 3.10 -1.88 6.76
C ASP A 27 2.38 -0.55 6.62
N LYS A 28 1.37 -0.52 5.75
CA LYS A 28 0.50 0.63 5.51
C LYS A 28 -0.96 0.22 5.68
N THR A 29 -1.85 1.20 5.81
CA THR A 29 -3.28 0.95 5.70
C THR A 29 -3.62 0.40 4.31
N ALA A 30 -4.59 -0.50 4.24
CA ALA A 30 -5.12 -1.05 2.99
C ALA A 30 -5.88 0.01 2.18
N GLU A 31 -6.22 1.13 2.80
CA GLU A 31 -6.90 2.24 2.16
C GLU A 31 -6.06 2.79 0.98
N GLY A 32 -6.61 2.66 -0.23
CA GLY A 32 -5.92 3.05 -1.46
C GLY A 32 -4.78 2.12 -1.90
N ALA A 33 -4.51 1.03 -1.19
CA ALA A 33 -3.59 0.01 -1.67
C ALA A 33 -4.20 -0.73 -2.87
N ARG A 34 -3.39 -1.03 -3.88
CA ARG A 34 -3.83 -1.85 -5.03
C ARG A 34 -3.16 -3.21 -5.01
N PRO A 35 -3.90 -4.28 -5.36
CA PRO A 35 -3.30 -5.59 -5.59
C PRO A 35 -2.40 -5.52 -6.83
N PHE A 36 -1.22 -6.09 -6.72
CA PHE A 36 -0.31 -6.31 -7.84
C PHE A 36 0.15 -7.78 -7.78
N ARG A 37 -0.49 -8.61 -8.61
CA ARG A 37 -0.35 -10.08 -8.56
C ARG A 37 -0.71 -10.62 -7.16
N ALA A 38 0.20 -11.35 -6.52
CA ALA A 38 0.05 -11.91 -5.17
C ALA A 38 0.50 -10.95 -4.05
N HIS A 39 0.85 -9.70 -4.38
CA HIS A 39 1.35 -8.71 -3.42
C HIS A 39 0.48 -7.45 -3.40
N HIS A 40 0.67 -6.62 -2.38
CA HIS A 40 0.01 -5.32 -2.26
C HIS A 40 1.02 -4.19 -2.42
N VAL A 41 0.57 -3.10 -3.05
CA VAL A 41 1.34 -1.87 -3.21
C VAL A 41 0.57 -0.73 -2.57
N CYS A 42 1.22 0.06 -1.72
CA CYS A 42 0.58 1.18 -1.06
C CYS A 42 0.22 2.30 -2.05
N ALA A 43 -0.74 3.16 -1.68
CA ALA A 43 -1.24 4.25 -2.51
C ALA A 43 -0.13 5.16 -3.08
N ASP A 44 0.88 5.51 -2.28
CA ASP A 44 2.02 6.34 -2.71
C ASP A 44 2.82 5.68 -3.84
N CYS A 45 3.15 4.40 -3.66
CA CYS A 45 3.92 3.65 -4.65
C CYS A 45 3.08 3.38 -5.91
N VAL A 46 1.77 3.15 -5.77
CA VAL A 46 0.84 3.06 -6.91
C VAL A 46 0.83 4.36 -7.71
N ARG A 47 0.76 5.53 -7.05
CA ARG A 47 0.81 6.84 -7.72
C ARG A 47 2.11 7.02 -8.50
N GLN A 48 3.26 6.69 -7.91
CA GLN A 48 4.55 6.80 -8.60
C GLN A 48 4.65 5.87 -9.82
N VAL A 49 4.17 4.62 -9.69
CA VAL A 49 4.15 3.66 -10.80
C VAL A 49 3.25 4.16 -11.93
N ASN A 50 2.04 4.64 -11.60
CA ASN A 50 1.12 5.18 -12.61
C ASN A 50 1.68 6.42 -13.31
N GLN A 51 2.32 7.33 -12.57
CA GLN A 51 2.97 8.51 -13.16
C GLN A 51 4.09 8.11 -14.12
N ARG A 52 4.94 7.15 -13.75
CA ARG A 52 6.00 6.64 -14.63
C ARG A 52 5.45 5.90 -15.84
N ALA A 53 4.36 5.14 -15.68
CA ALA A 53 3.69 4.46 -16.78
C ALA A 53 3.09 5.48 -17.76
N ALA A 54 2.44 6.52 -17.27
CA ALA A 54 1.92 7.62 -18.08
C ALA A 54 3.05 8.35 -18.83
N ALA A 55 4.15 8.69 -18.15
CA ALA A 55 5.32 9.33 -18.78
C ALA A 55 5.96 8.45 -19.86
N ARG A 56 5.93 7.12 -19.71
CA ARG A 56 6.39 6.18 -20.73
C ARG A 56 5.43 6.06 -21.91
N ALA A 57 4.12 6.15 -21.68
CA ALA A 57 3.13 6.16 -22.75
C ALA A 57 3.20 7.44 -23.60
N ASP A 58 3.62 8.55 -22.99
CA ASP A 58 3.81 9.85 -23.64
C ASP A 58 5.19 10.00 -24.30
N ALA A 59 6.09 9.02 -24.11
CA ALA A 59 7.42 9.07 -24.73
C ALA A 59 7.27 8.87 -26.25
N PRO A 60 7.84 9.76 -27.09
CA PRO A 60 7.81 9.60 -28.53
C PRO A 60 8.47 8.28 -28.91
N ALA A 61 7.82 7.53 -29.80
CA ALA A 61 8.34 6.26 -30.30
C ALA A 61 9.78 6.47 -30.82
N PRO A 62 10.73 5.58 -30.46
CA PRO A 62 12.09 5.71 -30.98
C PRO A 62 12.04 5.66 -32.52
N PRO A 63 12.85 6.49 -33.22
CA PRO A 63 12.94 6.40 -34.67
C PRO A 63 13.47 5.00 -35.02
N GLY A 64 12.71 4.28 -35.84
CA GLY A 64 13.10 3.00 -36.43
C GLY A 64 14.04 3.16 -37.61
#